data_AF-Q4BUK7-F1
#
_entry.id   AF-Q4BUK7-F1
#
_cell.length_a   1.000
_cell.length_b   1.000
_cell.length_c   1.000
_cell.angle_alpha   90.00
_cell.angle_beta   90.00
_cell.angle_gamma   90.00
#
_symmetry.space_group_name_H-M   'P 1'
#
loop_
_entity.id
_entity.type
_entity.pdbx_description
1 polymer ?
#
loop_
_entity_poly.entity_id
_entity_poly.type
_entity_poly.pdbx_seq_one_letter_code
_entity_poly.pdbx_strand_id
1 'polypeptide(L)'
;MSALAIPRFWFPVIKAIICKEFKTGSRLIITIDRTQWKDKNVFMVAVIWKKLALPIYWTLLGKRGASRLSEQQALIQPVLCLLKNYELVILGDREFHSVKLAYWLKQKSKKQKLFFAFRQKQGTNQKKNDEDYQTFSQLGMKPGMKMFLTGVSVTKNKGFGNFNVGAYWKRKYKGKQEKSLGLFLPT
;
A
#
# COMPACT_ATOMS: atom_id res chain seq x y z
N MET A 1 -0.05 -35.09 -4.53
CA MET A 1 -1.18 -34.49 -5.26
C MET A 1 -0.77 -33.12 -5.75
N SER A 2 -0.71 -32.89 -7.05
CA SER A 2 -0.34 -31.59 -7.64
C SER A 2 -1.47 -30.59 -7.36
N ALA A 3 -1.36 -29.85 -6.25
CA ALA A 3 -2.27 -28.77 -5.94
C ALA A 3 -2.28 -27.80 -7.13
N LEU A 4 -3.46 -27.51 -7.70
CA LEU A 4 -3.59 -26.46 -8.71
C LEU A 4 -2.97 -25.19 -8.12
N ALA A 5 -1.86 -24.75 -8.71
CA ALA A 5 -1.26 -23.49 -8.32
C ALA A 5 -2.33 -22.41 -8.49
N ILE A 6 -2.61 -21.64 -7.43
CA ILE A 6 -3.62 -20.56 -7.42
C ILE A 6 -3.57 -19.74 -8.72
N PRO A 7 -2.40 -19.34 -9.26
CA PRO A 7 -2.34 -18.61 -10.52
C PRO A 7 -2.98 -19.32 -11.71
N ARG A 8 -2.85 -20.65 -11.82
CA ARG A 8 -3.31 -21.41 -12.99
C ARG A 8 -4.83 -21.52 -13.06
N PHE A 9 -5.49 -21.63 -11.90
CA PHE A 9 -6.95 -21.70 -11.82
C PHE A 9 -7.59 -20.31 -11.71
N TRP A 10 -7.09 -19.51 -10.78
CA TRP A 10 -7.79 -18.31 -10.33
C TRP A 10 -7.52 -17.10 -11.23
N PHE A 11 -6.32 -16.96 -11.82
CA PHE A 11 -6.01 -15.79 -12.64
C PHE A 11 -6.90 -15.65 -13.88
N PRO A 12 -7.24 -16.73 -14.62
CA PRO A 12 -8.21 -16.64 -15.71
C PRO A 12 -9.58 -16.14 -15.23
N VAL A 13 -10.07 -16.65 -14.10
CA VAL A 13 -11.38 -16.29 -13.53
C VAL A 13 -11.40 -14.82 -13.12
N ILE A 14 -10.44 -14.39 -12.29
CA ILE A 14 -10.40 -13.00 -11.83
C ILE A 14 -10.16 -12.02 -12.98
N LYS A 15 -9.35 -12.40 -13.98
CA LYS A 15 -9.13 -11.59 -15.19
C LYS A 15 -10.43 -11.43 -15.97
N ALA A 16 -11.23 -12.49 -16.13
CA ALA A 16 -12.51 -12.41 -16.81
C ALA A 16 -13.49 -11.47 -16.07
N ILE A 17 -13.56 -11.57 -14.74
CA ILE A 17 -14.39 -10.68 -13.91
C ILE A 17 -13.92 -9.23 -14.07
N ILE A 18 -12.62 -8.96 -13.97
CA ILE A 18 -12.06 -7.61 -14.09
C ILE A 18 -12.32 -7.03 -15.49
N CYS A 19 -12.08 -7.79 -16.56
CA CYS A 19 -12.33 -7.32 -17.93
C CYS A 19 -13.82 -7.05 -18.21
N LYS A 20 -14.72 -7.76 -17.54
CA LYS A 20 -16.17 -7.54 -17.67
C LYS A 20 -16.63 -6.30 -16.92
N GLU A 21 -16.12 -6.08 -15.71
CA GLU A 21 -16.59 -5.03 -14.81
C GLU A 21 -15.84 -3.70 -14.98
N PHE A 22 -14.61 -3.73 -15.50
CA PHE A 22 -13.76 -2.56 -15.63
C PHE A 22 -13.30 -2.38 -17.08
N LYS A 23 -13.37 -1.15 -17.57
CA LYS A 23 -12.83 -0.81 -18.89
C LYS A 23 -11.31 -0.96 -18.86
N THR A 24 -10.73 -1.51 -19.93
CA THR A 24 -9.26 -1.54 -20.09
C THR A 24 -8.70 -0.12 -20.00
N GLY A 25 -7.56 0.06 -19.31
CA GLY A 25 -6.95 1.36 -19.06
C GLY A 25 -7.56 2.15 -17.90
N SER A 26 -8.71 1.71 -17.36
CA SER A 26 -9.33 2.34 -16.19
C SER A 26 -8.49 2.17 -14.92
N ARG A 27 -8.78 3.00 -13.92
CA ARG A 27 -8.13 2.95 -12.60
C ARG A 27 -8.74 1.84 -11.74
N LEU A 28 -7.89 0.93 -11.27
CA LEU A 28 -8.22 -0.09 -10.28
C LEU A 28 -7.62 0.27 -8.92
N ILE A 29 -8.42 0.16 -7.87
CA ILE A 29 -7.95 0.29 -6.49
C ILE A 29 -7.60 -1.10 -5.99
N ILE A 30 -6.34 -1.29 -5.64
CA ILE A 30 -5.78 -2.55 -5.16
C ILE A 30 -5.45 -2.39 -3.69
N THR A 31 -5.87 -3.34 -2.86
CA THR A 31 -5.52 -3.38 -1.44
C THR A 31 -4.59 -4.54 -1.15
N ILE A 32 -3.63 -4.30 -0.27
CA ILE A 32 -2.76 -5.32 0.29
C ILE A 32 -3.14 -5.48 1.75
N ASP A 33 -3.46 -6.70 2.16
CA ASP A 33 -3.83 -7.01 3.53
C ASP A 33 -3.20 -8.31 4.01
N ARG A 34 -3.08 -8.45 5.32
CA ARG A 34 -2.58 -9.65 5.97
C ARG A 34 -3.48 -10.02 7.13
N THR A 35 -3.93 -11.26 7.14
CA THR A 35 -4.85 -11.77 8.15
C THR A 35 -4.32 -13.06 8.75
N GLN A 36 -4.23 -13.10 10.08
CA GLN A 36 -4.01 -14.35 10.81
C GLN A 36 -5.34 -15.10 10.87
N TRP A 37 -5.43 -16.22 10.17
CA TRP A 37 -6.58 -17.12 10.21
C TRP A 37 -6.18 -18.45 10.85
N LYS A 38 -6.54 -18.63 12.12
CA LYS A 38 -6.07 -19.75 12.96
C LYS A 38 -4.53 -19.84 12.94
N ASP A 39 -3.99 -20.98 12.55
CA ASP A 39 -2.57 -21.26 12.39
C ASP A 39 -1.98 -20.72 11.08
N LYS A 40 -2.82 -20.22 10.16
CA LYS A 40 -2.40 -19.70 8.85
C LYS A 40 -2.25 -18.19 8.87
N ASN A 41 -1.13 -17.71 8.33
CA ASN A 41 -0.91 -16.29 8.09
C ASN A 41 -1.15 -16.01 6.61
N VAL A 42 -2.33 -15.51 6.28
CA VAL A 42 -2.76 -15.26 4.90
C VAL A 42 -2.30 -13.87 4.51
N PHE A 43 -1.51 -13.77 3.46
CA PHE A 43 -1.05 -12.51 2.91
C PHE A 43 -1.61 -12.33 1.49
N MET A 44 -2.44 -11.30 1.29
CA MET A 44 -3.32 -11.19 0.12
C MET A 44 -3.28 -9.83 -0.57
N VAL A 45 -3.55 -9.86 -1.87
CA VAL A 45 -3.80 -8.68 -2.72
C VAL A 45 -5.19 -8.82 -3.31
N ALA A 46 -5.98 -7.77 -3.21
CA ALA A 46 -7.37 -7.74 -3.66
C ALA A 46 -7.65 -6.48 -4.49
N VAL A 47 -8.62 -6.55 -5.40
CA VAL A 47 -9.20 -5.38 -6.06
C VAL A 47 -10.44 -4.95 -5.29
N ILE A 48 -10.60 -3.64 -5.07
CA ILE A 48 -11.85 -3.11 -4.51
C ILE A 48 -12.90 -3.03 -5.61
N TRP A 49 -14.00 -3.74 -5.41
CA TRP A 49 -15.12 -3.82 -6.34
C TRP A 49 -16.43 -3.81 -5.57
N LYS A 50 -17.35 -2.90 -5.89
CA LYS A 50 -18.69 -2.78 -5.26
C LYS A 50 -18.63 -2.79 -3.72
N LYS A 51 -17.68 -2.07 -3.13
CA LYS A 51 -17.40 -1.99 -1.67
C LYS A 51 -16.88 -3.30 -1.04
N LEU A 52 -16.50 -4.29 -1.85
CA LEU A 52 -15.89 -5.53 -1.42
C LEU A 52 -14.42 -5.58 -1.88
N ALA A 53 -13.59 -6.31 -1.13
CA ALA A 53 -12.23 -6.64 -1.53
C ALA A 53 -12.23 -8.02 -2.18
N LEU A 54 -12.13 -8.08 -3.51
CA LEU A 54 -12.10 -9.33 -4.25
C LEU A 54 -10.65 -9.83 -4.38
N PRO A 55 -10.28 -10.99 -3.79
CA PRO A 55 -8.90 -11.47 -3.80
C PRO A 55 -8.42 -11.77 -5.22
N ILE A 56 -7.23 -11.29 -5.56
CA ILE A 56 -6.56 -11.58 -6.84
C ILE A 56 -5.48 -12.63 -6.63
N TYR A 57 -4.70 -12.50 -5.56
CA TYR A 57 -3.63 -13.44 -5.26
C TYR A 57 -3.35 -13.44 -3.76
N TRP A 58 -2.98 -14.60 -3.23
CA TRP A 58 -2.61 -14.76 -1.84
C TRP A 58 -1.55 -15.82 -1.68
N THR A 59 -0.80 -15.72 -0.58
CA THR A 59 0.20 -16.69 -0.16
C THR A 59 0.03 -16.97 1.33
N LEU A 60 0.38 -18.18 1.74
CA LEU A 60 0.44 -18.56 3.15
C LEU A 60 1.87 -18.34 3.65
N LEU A 61 2.04 -17.44 4.61
CA LEU A 61 3.34 -17.20 5.24
C LEU A 61 3.55 -18.26 6.33
N GLY A 62 4.62 -19.05 6.21
CA GLY A 62 4.98 -20.10 7.18
C GLY A 62 5.56 -19.57 8.51
N LYS A 63 5.48 -18.26 8.77
CA LYS A 63 6.09 -17.62 9.92
C LYS A 63 5.13 -16.66 10.62
N ARG A 64 5.36 -16.49 11.94
CA ARG A 64 4.78 -15.40 12.74
C ARG A 64 5.69 -14.16 12.62
N GLY A 65 5.11 -12.96 12.64
CA GLY A 65 5.85 -11.69 12.51
C GLY A 65 5.75 -11.02 11.14
N ALA A 66 6.36 -9.85 10.95
CA ALA A 66 6.17 -8.99 9.77
C ALA A 66 6.65 -9.64 8.45
N SER A 67 6.00 -9.29 7.34
CA SER A 67 6.43 -9.74 6.01
C SER A 67 7.74 -9.06 5.59
N ARG A 68 8.63 -9.83 4.95
CA ARG A 68 9.86 -9.31 4.36
C ARG A 68 9.54 -8.63 3.04
N LEU A 69 10.40 -7.71 2.62
CA LEU A 69 10.26 -7.04 1.32
C LEU A 69 10.15 -8.04 0.15
N SER A 70 10.95 -9.12 0.18
CA SER A 70 10.91 -10.17 -0.84
C SER A 70 9.55 -10.87 -0.91
N GLU A 71 8.90 -11.11 0.22
CA GLU A 71 7.55 -11.71 0.28
C GLU A 71 6.51 -10.74 -0.26
N GLN A 72 6.62 -9.45 0.07
CA GLN A 72 5.76 -8.40 -0.47
C GLN A 72 5.89 -8.30 -2.00
N GLN A 73 7.13 -8.30 -2.51
CA GLN A 73 7.40 -8.27 -3.95
C GLN A 73 6.88 -9.53 -4.65
N ALA A 74 7.10 -10.71 -4.08
CA ALA A 74 6.62 -11.98 -4.64
C ALA A 74 5.08 -12.06 -4.69
N LEU A 75 4.39 -11.42 -3.74
CA LEU A 75 2.94 -11.33 -3.74
C LEU A 75 2.42 -10.30 -4.76
N ILE A 76 3.04 -9.12 -4.85
CA ILE A 76 2.55 -8.01 -5.68
C ILE A 76 2.92 -8.18 -7.16
N GLN A 77 4.11 -8.71 -7.46
CA GLN A 77 4.63 -8.80 -8.83
C GLN A 77 3.71 -9.56 -9.80
N PRO A 78 3.10 -10.71 -9.45
CA PRO A 78 2.15 -11.40 -10.32
C PRO A 78 0.92 -10.55 -10.64
N VAL A 79 0.41 -9.79 -9.66
CA VAL A 79 -0.76 -8.91 -9.84
C VAL A 79 -0.42 -7.76 -10.78
N LEU A 80 0.77 -7.16 -10.65
CA LEU A 80 1.26 -6.13 -11.57
C LEU A 80 1.32 -6.66 -13.01
N CYS A 81 1.79 -7.90 -13.21
CA CYS A 81 1.82 -8.51 -14.54
C CYS A 81 0.42 -8.79 -15.08
N LEU A 82 -0.49 -9.29 -14.22
CA LEU A 82 -1.86 -9.61 -14.60
C LEU A 82 -2.66 -8.37 -15.03
N LEU A 83 -2.43 -7.24 -14.36
CA LEU A 83 -3.18 -6.00 -14.54
C LEU A 83 -2.41 -4.90 -15.28
N LYS A 84 -1.41 -5.27 -16.09
CA LYS A 84 -0.53 -4.32 -16.80
C LYS A 84 -1.23 -3.31 -17.72
N ASN A 85 -2.45 -3.64 -18.16
CA ASN A 85 -3.27 -2.79 -19.04
C ASN A 85 -4.19 -1.84 -18.26
N TYR A 86 -4.05 -1.75 -16.95
CA TYR A 86 -4.85 -0.89 -16.08
C TYR A 86 -3.95 0.12 -15.36
N GLU A 87 -4.56 1.21 -14.93
CA GLU A 87 -3.92 2.10 -13.97
C GLU A 87 -4.17 1.58 -12.56
N LEU A 88 -3.12 1.43 -11.76
CA LEU A 88 -3.22 0.79 -10.45
C LEU A 88 -2.99 1.80 -9.32
N VAL A 89 -3.83 1.78 -8.29
CA VAL A 89 -3.60 2.47 -7.02
C VAL A 89 -3.49 1.43 -5.92
N ILE A 90 -2.29 1.21 -5.38
CA ILE A 90 -2.05 0.24 -4.32
C ILE A 90 -2.18 0.90 -2.95
N LEU A 91 -3.10 0.39 -2.14
CA LEU A 91 -3.32 0.79 -0.76
C LEU A 91 -2.78 -0.28 0.18
N GLY A 92 -2.07 0.16 1.21
CA GLY A 92 -1.62 -0.74 2.29
C GLY A 92 -1.63 -0.02 3.63
N ASP A 93 -2.03 -0.74 4.69
CA ASP A 93 -2.04 -0.20 6.05
C ASP A 93 -0.63 -0.18 6.67
N ARG A 94 -0.55 0.13 7.98
CA ARG A 94 0.70 0.30 8.74
C ARG A 94 1.66 -0.88 8.60
N GLU A 95 1.19 -2.11 8.34
CA GLU A 95 2.11 -3.24 8.16
C GLU A 95 2.99 -3.12 6.89
N PHE A 96 2.62 -2.26 5.95
CA PHE A 96 3.31 -2.05 4.67
C PHE A 96 4.02 -0.70 4.60
N HIS A 97 4.28 -0.06 5.75
CA HIS A 97 4.91 1.26 5.85
C HIS A 97 6.39 1.32 5.40
N SER A 98 6.93 0.25 4.78
CA SER A 98 8.35 0.17 4.45
C SER A 98 8.69 1.09 3.27
N VAL A 99 9.66 1.97 3.47
CA VAL A 99 10.17 2.86 2.41
C VAL A 99 10.77 2.04 1.25
N LYS A 100 11.29 0.84 1.54
CA LYS A 100 11.81 -0.09 0.52
C LYS A 100 10.72 -0.55 -0.45
N LEU A 101 9.52 -0.86 0.05
CA LEU A 101 8.39 -1.26 -0.80
C LEU A 101 7.91 -0.07 -1.66
N ALA A 102 7.78 1.11 -1.05
CA ALA A 102 7.42 2.33 -1.76
C ALA A 102 8.41 2.66 -2.88
N TYR A 103 9.71 2.55 -2.61
CA TYR A 103 10.76 2.75 -3.62
C TYR A 103 10.67 1.71 -4.74
N TRP A 104 10.49 0.43 -4.40
CA TRP A 104 10.34 -0.61 -5.42
C TRP A 104 9.12 -0.36 -6.32
N LEU A 105 7.98 0.02 -5.76
CA LEU A 105 6.78 0.38 -6.54
C LEU A 105 7.00 1.63 -7.40
N LYS A 106 7.73 2.63 -6.90
CA LYS A 106 8.14 3.80 -7.69
C LYS A 106 9.03 3.42 -8.88
N GLN A 107 9.87 2.39 -8.74
CA GLN A 107 10.63 1.87 -9.88
C GLN A 107 9.73 1.12 -10.88
N LYS A 108 8.69 0.44 -10.40
CA LYS A 108 7.69 -0.24 -11.25
C LYS A 108 6.78 0.75 -11.98
N SER A 109 6.50 1.93 -11.40
CA SER A 109 5.67 2.96 -12.04
C SER A 109 6.31 3.60 -13.27
N LYS A 110 7.62 3.40 -13.48
CA LYS A 110 8.30 3.78 -14.74
C LYS A 110 7.87 2.92 -15.94
N LYS A 111 7.33 1.72 -15.70
CA LYS A 111 6.95 0.76 -16.76
C LYS A 111 5.44 0.65 -16.99
N GLN A 112 4.63 1.08 -16.03
CA GLN A 112 3.16 1.08 -16.11
C GLN A 112 2.58 2.13 -15.16
N LYS A 113 1.35 2.58 -15.42
CA LYS A 113 0.68 3.58 -14.56
C LYS A 113 0.35 2.97 -13.19
N LEU A 114 1.17 3.30 -12.20
CA LEU A 114 1.10 2.74 -10.86
C LEU A 114 1.32 3.85 -9.84
N PHE A 115 0.33 3.98 -8.96
CA PHE A 115 0.33 4.84 -7.78
C PHE A 115 0.20 3.97 -6.54
N PHE A 116 0.57 4.51 -5.39
CA PHE A 116 0.39 3.84 -4.11
C PHE A 116 0.16 4.85 -2.99
N ALA A 117 -0.51 4.41 -1.93
CA ALA A 117 -0.65 5.13 -0.68
C ALA A 117 -0.49 4.15 0.49
N PHE A 118 0.62 4.31 1.22
CA PHE A 118 0.89 3.51 2.42
C PHE A 118 0.75 4.32 3.67
N ARG A 119 0.03 3.78 4.66
CA ARG A 119 -0.11 4.45 5.96
C ARG A 119 1.21 4.43 6.72
N GLN A 120 1.63 5.59 7.24
CA GLN A 120 2.84 5.75 8.04
C GLN A 120 2.55 5.88 9.52
N LYS A 121 3.56 5.52 10.34
CA LYS A 121 3.54 5.77 11.79
C LYS A 121 3.95 7.22 12.06
N GLN A 122 3.46 7.78 13.16
CA GLN A 122 3.80 9.15 13.57
C GLN A 122 5.30 9.34 13.86
N GLY A 123 5.96 8.29 14.35
CA GLY A 123 7.41 8.29 14.57
C GLY A 123 8.25 8.11 13.31
N THR A 124 7.66 8.05 12.12
CA THR A 124 8.45 8.01 10.87
C THR A 124 9.16 9.36 10.69
N ASN A 125 10.46 9.31 10.39
CA ASN A 125 11.28 10.49 10.14
C ASN A 125 11.00 11.06 8.75
N GLN A 126 11.04 12.38 8.63
CA GLN A 126 10.87 13.09 7.39
C GLN A 126 11.86 14.26 7.33
N LYS A 127 12.37 14.53 6.13
CA LYS A 127 13.27 15.66 5.84
C LYS A 127 12.85 16.29 4.52
N LYS A 128 12.70 17.61 4.53
CA LYS A 128 12.48 18.43 3.34
C LYS A 128 13.72 19.30 3.12
N ASN A 129 14.27 19.29 1.91
CA ASN A 129 15.50 20.02 1.57
C ASN A 129 16.69 19.65 2.49
N ASP A 130 17.55 20.61 2.84
CA ASP A 130 18.71 20.43 3.73
C ASP A 130 18.40 20.49 5.23
N GLU A 131 17.12 20.64 5.61
CA GLU A 131 16.70 20.72 7.02
C GLU A 131 17.02 19.45 7.83
N ASP A 132 17.02 19.56 9.15
CA ASP A 132 17.19 18.40 10.02
C ASP A 132 16.01 17.43 9.93
N TYR A 133 16.29 16.15 10.19
CA TYR A 133 15.24 15.14 10.26
C TYR A 133 14.30 15.42 11.43
N GLN A 134 13.02 15.53 11.13
CA GLN A 134 11.96 15.64 12.12
C GLN A 134 10.96 14.50 11.95
N THR A 135 10.30 14.09 13.02
CA THR A 135 9.23 13.09 12.99
C THR A 135 7.91 13.73 12.57
N PHE A 136 6.97 12.94 12.03
CA PHE A 136 5.64 13.47 11.74
C PHE A 136 4.89 13.95 13.00
N SER A 137 5.21 13.43 14.19
CA SER A 137 4.71 13.97 15.46
C SER A 137 5.17 15.40 15.74
N GLN A 138 6.35 15.79 15.26
CA GLN A 138 6.92 17.13 15.47
C GLN A 138 6.38 18.19 14.50
N LEU A 139 5.57 17.79 13.50
CA LEU A 139 4.95 18.72 12.54
C LEU A 139 3.85 19.62 13.14
N GLY A 140 3.60 19.54 14.45
CA GLY A 140 2.64 20.43 15.13
C GLY A 140 1.19 20.28 14.67
N MET A 141 0.84 19.16 14.04
CA MET A 141 -0.53 18.90 13.56
C MET A 141 -1.52 18.92 14.72
N LYS A 142 -2.66 19.60 14.54
CA LYS A 142 -3.78 19.67 15.49
C LYS A 142 -5.05 19.05 14.89
N PRO A 143 -6.00 18.57 15.70
CA PRO A 143 -7.28 18.08 15.21
C PRO A 143 -7.97 19.06 14.26
N GLY A 144 -8.27 18.61 13.05
CA GLY A 144 -8.87 19.40 11.97
C GLY A 144 -7.90 19.93 10.92
N MET A 145 -6.59 19.72 11.09
CA MET A 145 -5.59 20.09 10.11
C MET A 145 -5.43 19.03 9.01
N LYS A 146 -5.18 19.51 7.79
CA LYS A 146 -4.75 18.74 6.63
C LYS A 146 -3.42 19.33 6.17
N MET A 147 -2.46 18.48 5.85
CA MET A 147 -1.16 18.89 5.33
C MET A 147 -0.76 17.96 4.19
N PHE A 148 -0.19 18.52 3.14
CA PHE A 148 0.38 17.75 2.03
C PHE A 148 1.79 18.25 1.77
N LEU A 149 2.78 17.40 2.02
CA LEU A 149 4.18 17.70 1.79
C LEU A 149 4.62 17.01 0.50
N THR A 150 5.24 17.75 -0.41
CA THR A 150 5.79 17.21 -1.65
C THR A 150 7.30 17.08 -1.58
N GLY A 151 7.84 16.06 -2.24
CA GLY A 151 9.29 15.93 -2.42
C GLY A 151 10.08 15.66 -1.13
N VAL A 152 9.50 14.95 -0.16
CA VAL A 152 10.10 14.70 1.16
C VAL A 152 10.87 13.39 1.19
N SER A 153 12.03 13.36 1.86
CA SER A 153 12.73 12.12 2.20
C SER A 153 12.14 11.53 3.48
N VAL A 154 11.63 10.30 3.41
CA VAL A 154 10.89 9.63 4.51
C VAL A 154 11.79 8.66 5.31
N THR A 155 13.09 8.64 5.03
CA THR A 155 14.05 7.79 5.75
C THR A 155 15.40 8.46 5.87
N LYS A 156 16.11 8.16 6.96
CA LYS A 156 17.51 8.57 7.17
C LYS A 156 18.47 7.82 6.23
N ASN A 157 18.05 6.69 5.66
CA ASN A 157 18.88 5.90 4.77
C ASN A 157 18.95 6.54 3.39
N LYS A 158 20.16 6.73 2.86
CA LYS A 158 20.35 7.27 1.50
C LYS A 158 19.82 6.30 0.43
N GLY A 159 19.38 6.83 -0.71
CA GLY A 159 19.05 6.05 -1.92
C GLY A 159 17.57 5.74 -2.20
N PHE A 160 16.63 6.13 -1.31
CA PHE A 160 15.21 5.83 -1.48
C PHE A 160 14.39 6.90 -2.22
N GLY A 161 15.04 8.02 -2.60
CA GLY A 161 14.41 9.14 -3.30
C GLY A 161 13.32 9.83 -2.47
N ASN A 162 12.63 10.78 -3.13
CA ASN A 162 11.63 11.61 -2.47
C ASN A 162 10.20 11.08 -2.72
N PHE A 163 9.32 11.27 -1.74
CA PHE A 163 7.92 10.88 -1.76
C PHE A 163 7.03 12.05 -1.39
N ASN A 164 5.75 11.96 -1.75
CA ASN A 164 4.74 12.87 -1.22
C ASN A 164 4.21 12.31 0.10
N VAL A 165 3.78 13.19 1.00
CA VAL A 165 3.22 12.82 2.30
C VAL A 165 1.91 13.57 2.53
N GLY A 166 0.81 12.83 2.64
CA GLY A 166 -0.47 13.36 3.07
C GLY A 166 -0.67 13.12 4.56
N ALA A 167 -0.98 14.16 5.31
CA ALA A 167 -1.31 14.09 6.73
C ALA A 167 -2.70 14.67 6.99
N TYR A 168 -3.53 13.93 7.72
CA TYR A 168 -4.87 14.36 8.11
C TYR A 168 -5.16 14.01 9.56
N TRP A 169 -5.59 15.02 10.33
CA TRP A 169 -6.13 14.82 11.67
C TRP A 169 -7.62 15.15 11.69
N LYS A 170 -8.47 14.15 11.89
CA LYS A 170 -9.92 14.34 11.96
C LYS A 170 -10.31 15.17 13.20
N ARG A 171 -11.24 16.14 13.03
CA ARG A 171 -11.80 16.90 14.16
C ARG A 171 -12.61 16.00 15.08
N LYS A 172 -12.69 16.38 16.37
CA LYS A 172 -13.58 15.76 17.34
C LYS A 172 -15.03 16.03 16.92
N TYR A 173 -15.83 14.99 16.76
CA TYR A 173 -17.27 15.09 16.47
C TYR A 173 -18.02 14.15 17.41
N LYS A 174 -19.08 14.65 18.08
CA LYS A 174 -19.94 13.89 19.01
C LYS A 174 -19.16 13.06 20.04
N GLY A 175 -18.15 13.66 20.69
CA GLY A 175 -17.38 13.00 21.76
C GLY A 175 -16.38 11.94 21.32
N LYS A 176 -16.39 11.47 20.06
CA LYS A 176 -15.43 10.50 19.52
C LYS A 176 -14.26 11.22 18.84
N GLN A 177 -13.04 10.91 19.28
CA GLN A 177 -11.80 11.43 18.72
C GLN A 177 -10.94 10.26 18.23
N GLU A 178 -10.44 10.36 17.00
CA GLU A 178 -9.40 9.45 16.51
C GLU A 178 -8.12 9.74 17.32
N LYS A 179 -7.60 8.72 18.03
CA LYS A 179 -6.45 8.86 18.93
C LYS A 179 -5.14 9.22 18.20
N SER A 180 -5.09 9.12 16.87
CA SER A 180 -3.84 9.26 16.11
C SER A 180 -4.02 9.92 14.74
N LEU A 181 -3.11 10.85 14.42
CA LEU A 181 -2.87 11.41 13.09
C LEU A 181 -2.81 10.33 11.99
N GLY A 182 -3.57 10.52 10.91
CA GLY A 182 -3.48 9.72 9.69
C GLY A 182 -2.37 10.25 8.79
N LEU A 183 -1.38 9.41 8.48
CA LEU A 183 -0.25 9.75 7.62
C LEU A 183 -0.20 8.76 6.46
N PHE A 184 0.00 9.24 5.25
CA PHE A 184 0.04 8.45 4.03
C PHE A 184 1.22 8.86 3.16
N LEU A 185 1.86 7.91 2.48
CA LEU A 185 2.84 8.14 1.41
C LEU A 185 2.22 7.98 0.02
N PRO A 186 1.58 9.02 -0.52
CA PRO A 186 1.17 9.02 -1.92
C PRO A 186 2.38 9.13 -2.86
N THR A 187 2.18 8.61 -4.07
CA THR A 187 3.01 8.92 -5.25
C THR A 187 2.32 9.98 -6.07
#